data_AF-A0A401I7A0-F1
#
_entry.id   AF-A0A401I7A0-F1
#
_cell.length_a   1.000
_cell.length_b   1.000
_cell.length_c   1.000
_cell.angle_alpha   90.00
_cell.angle_beta   90.00
_cell.angle_gamma   90.00
#
_symmetry.space_group_name_H-M   'P 1'
#
loop_
_entity.id
_entity.type
_entity.pdbx_description
1 polymer ?
#
loop_
_entity_poly.entity_id
_entity_poly.type
_entity_poly.pdbx_seq_one_letter_code
_entity_poly.pdbx_strand_id
1 'polypeptide(L)'
;MLIIGFALLGISAAVAGQAGADPSEAAVPGSVARVLPVVSPVEDHPKSQPEHQSGKHEPHKHKHGRELSSAAQYETYLKQLVDKYAPETAKDWEPVLRDTTRLRAELRQAMHDMPPDVRQQWHEQHAAKQDPQWQAKRAKAAQTRSAFDAALRSGDRVQISASLREMLQLCRQQNEWMSARLIELRQTGAAH
;
A
#
# COMPACT_ATOMS: atom_id res chain seq x y z
N MET A 1 -13.98 -2.14 -1.08
CA MET A 1 -12.61 -1.61 -1.23
C MET A 1 -11.62 -2.72 -0.97
N LEU A 2 -10.83 -3.10 -1.98
CA LEU A 2 -9.72 -4.06 -1.87
C LEU A 2 -8.58 -3.40 -1.09
N ILE A 3 -8.66 -3.43 0.24
CA ILE A 3 -7.51 -3.14 1.11
C ILE A 3 -6.66 -4.40 1.09
N ILE A 4 -5.89 -4.60 0.01
CA ILE A 4 -4.73 -5.49 0.08
C ILE A 4 -3.83 -4.80 1.10
N GLY A 5 -3.76 -5.37 2.31
CA GLY A 5 -2.90 -4.90 3.38
C GLY A 5 -1.44 -5.05 2.98
N PHE A 6 -0.95 -4.13 2.15
CA PHE A 6 0.47 -3.86 1.97
C PHE A 6 0.97 -3.20 3.26
N ALA A 7 1.24 -4.03 4.28
CA ALA A 7 2.18 -3.63 5.32
C ALA A 7 3.56 -3.61 4.64
N LEU A 8 4.11 -2.43 4.36
CA LEU A 8 5.50 -2.26 3.90
C LEU A 8 6.24 -1.52 5.01
N LEU A 9 6.67 -2.25 6.05
CA LEU A 9 7.38 -1.70 7.21
C LEU A 9 8.90 -1.81 7.01
N GLY A 10 9.59 -0.68 6.90
CA GLY A 10 10.98 -0.63 6.42
C GLY A 10 12.00 -1.38 7.28
N ILE A 11 12.93 -2.05 6.61
CA ILE A 11 14.28 -2.30 7.13
C ILE A 11 15.18 -1.23 6.52
N SER A 12 15.81 -0.45 7.38
CA SER A 12 16.80 0.56 7.01
C SER A 12 18.15 -0.13 6.78
N ALA A 13 18.51 -0.36 5.52
CA ALA A 13 19.91 -0.52 5.13
C ALA A 13 20.42 0.85 4.67
N ALA A 14 21.17 1.52 5.55
CA ALA A 14 21.84 2.76 5.22
C ALA A 14 22.99 2.49 4.26
N VAL A 15 22.86 2.99 3.02
CA VAL A 15 24.00 3.26 2.14
C VAL A 15 24.06 4.77 1.96
N ALA A 16 24.99 5.39 2.69
CA ALA A 16 25.57 6.67 2.34
C ALA A 16 26.25 6.50 0.97
N GLY A 17 26.19 7.39 -0.01
CA GLY A 17 25.82 8.79 -0.06
C GLY A 17 26.81 9.43 -1.02
N GLN A 18 26.36 10.07 -2.09
CA GLN A 18 27.12 11.15 -2.73
C GLN A 18 26.20 12.03 -3.56
N ALA A 19 26.08 13.27 -3.09
CA ALA A 19 25.30 14.34 -3.67
C ALA A 19 26.05 14.97 -4.85
N GLY A 20 25.30 15.39 -5.86
CA GLY A 20 25.79 16.21 -6.95
C GLY A 20 24.68 17.09 -7.53
N ALA A 21 25.02 18.36 -7.66
CA ALA A 21 24.44 19.40 -8.52
C ALA A 21 23.18 20.16 -8.05
N ASP A 22 23.47 21.38 -7.56
CA ASP A 22 22.86 22.70 -7.86
C ASP A 22 21.97 22.77 -9.12
N PRO A 23 20.92 23.61 -9.11
CA PRO A 23 21.10 24.90 -9.76
C PRO A 23 20.41 26.12 -9.12
N SER A 24 21.15 27.22 -9.17
CA SER A 24 20.75 28.62 -8.95
C SER A 24 19.71 29.15 -9.96
N GLU A 25 18.77 29.94 -9.41
CA GLU A 25 18.41 31.31 -9.83
C GLU A 25 17.57 31.58 -11.11
N ALA A 26 16.42 32.24 -10.88
CA ALA A 26 15.91 33.48 -11.53
C ALA A 26 14.37 33.42 -11.62
N ALA A 27 13.62 34.17 -10.80
CA ALA A 27 13.19 35.56 -11.00
C ALA A 27 11.68 35.66 -11.36
N VAL A 28 10.92 36.29 -10.48
CA VAL A 28 9.52 36.78 -10.65
C VAL A 28 9.56 38.15 -11.38
N PRO A 29 8.50 38.68 -12.05
CA PRO A 29 7.31 39.22 -11.34
C PRO A 29 5.96 39.27 -12.13
N GLY A 30 4.85 39.40 -11.39
CA GLY A 30 3.74 40.30 -11.75
C GLY A 30 2.53 39.74 -12.50
N SER A 31 1.35 39.72 -11.85
CA SER A 31 0.27 40.67 -12.16
C SER A 31 -0.99 40.42 -11.35
N VAL A 32 -1.54 41.56 -10.95
CA VAL A 32 -2.76 41.85 -10.20
C VAL A 32 -4.02 41.46 -10.98
N ALA A 33 -4.99 40.82 -10.32
CA ALA A 33 -6.41 41.03 -10.60
C ALA A 33 -7.25 40.73 -9.36
N ARG A 34 -8.03 41.73 -8.99
CA ARG A 34 -8.89 41.86 -7.81
C ARG A 34 -10.32 41.77 -8.32
N VAL A 35 -11.12 40.78 -7.89
CA VAL A 35 -12.59 40.85 -7.99
C VAL A 35 -13.21 40.25 -6.72
N LEU A 36 -14.31 40.89 -6.31
CA LEU A 36 -14.93 41.03 -5.00
C LEU A 36 -15.71 39.79 -4.49
N PRO A 37 -16.04 39.76 -3.18
CA PRO A 37 -16.79 38.68 -2.56
C PRO A 37 -18.30 38.79 -2.82
N VAL A 38 -18.93 37.68 -3.17
CA VAL A 38 -20.40 37.52 -3.07
C VAL A 38 -20.69 36.80 -1.76
N VAL A 39 -21.23 37.58 -0.83
CA VAL A 39 -21.89 37.13 0.40
C VAL A 39 -23.39 37.05 0.10
N SER A 40 -24.01 35.92 0.41
CA SER A 40 -25.46 35.77 0.50
C SER A 40 -25.79 34.55 1.38
N PRO A 41 -26.99 34.49 1.98
CA PRO A 41 -27.19 34.94 3.36
C PRO A 41 -27.37 33.78 4.34
N VAL A 42 -27.15 34.12 5.61
CA VAL A 42 -27.55 33.40 6.81
C VAL A 42 -29.02 32.98 6.74
N GLU A 43 -29.28 31.68 6.87
CA GLU A 43 -30.52 31.20 7.49
C GLU A 43 -30.18 30.60 8.87
N ASP A 44 -30.53 31.39 9.87
CA ASP A 44 -30.58 31.05 11.28
C ASP A 44 -31.71 30.03 11.52
N HIS A 45 -31.38 28.80 11.91
CA HIS A 45 -32.33 27.87 12.52
C HIS A 45 -31.78 27.42 13.88
N PRO A 46 -32.46 27.75 14.99
CA PRO A 46 -32.03 27.32 16.31
C PRO A 46 -32.56 25.92 16.65
N LYS A 47 -31.76 25.22 17.46
CA LYS A 47 -32.11 24.09 18.35
C LYS A 47 -32.72 22.85 17.69
N SER A 48 -31.97 21.76 17.76
CA SER A 48 -32.29 20.67 18.72
C SER A 48 -31.14 19.67 18.78
N GLN A 49 -30.53 19.61 19.96
CA GLN A 49 -29.63 18.56 20.39
C GLN A 49 -30.49 17.37 20.84
N PRO A 50 -30.34 16.17 20.27
CA PRO A 50 -30.60 14.95 21.01
C PRO A 50 -29.27 14.43 21.52
N GLU A 51 -28.99 14.69 22.80
CA GLU A 51 -28.28 13.73 23.62
C GLU A 51 -29.07 12.42 23.56
N HIS A 52 -28.49 11.37 22.97
CA HIS A 52 -28.71 10.02 23.47
C HIS A 52 -27.59 9.07 23.02
N GLN A 53 -26.98 8.51 24.07
CA GLN A 53 -26.63 7.10 24.19
C GLN A 53 -25.40 6.61 23.40
N SER A 54 -24.29 6.56 24.14
CA SER A 54 -23.53 5.33 24.44
C SER A 54 -23.95 4.11 23.59
N GLY A 55 -23.54 4.12 22.33
CA GLY A 55 -23.54 2.95 21.48
C GLY A 55 -22.34 2.10 21.89
N LYS A 56 -22.60 1.07 22.69
CA LYS A 56 -21.69 -0.04 22.93
C LYS A 56 -21.12 -0.48 21.57
N HIS A 57 -19.82 -0.33 21.37
CA HIS A 57 -19.14 -0.86 20.20
C HIS A 57 -19.40 -2.37 20.16
N GLU A 58 -20.25 -2.82 19.24
CA GLU A 58 -20.36 -4.22 18.88
C GLU A 58 -18.95 -4.71 18.48
N PRO A 59 -18.49 -5.87 18.99
CA PRO A 59 -17.28 -6.47 18.49
C PRO A 59 -17.52 -6.90 17.05
N HIS A 60 -16.98 -6.15 16.09
CA HIS A 60 -17.00 -6.52 14.67
C HIS A 60 -16.43 -7.93 14.49
N LYS A 61 -17.32 -8.92 14.32
CA LYS A 61 -16.96 -10.31 14.09
C LYS A 61 -16.19 -10.44 12.77
N HIS A 62 -14.91 -10.79 12.92
CA HIS A 62 -14.01 -11.49 12.01
C HIS A 62 -14.52 -11.77 10.58
N LYS A 63 -14.13 -10.91 9.63
CA LYS A 63 -14.15 -11.22 8.19
C LYS A 63 -12.88 -11.97 7.76
N HIS A 64 -12.59 -13.14 8.35
CA HIS A 64 -11.34 -13.85 8.04
C HIS A 64 -11.37 -14.76 6.80
N GLY A 65 -12.51 -14.92 6.11
CA GLY A 65 -12.62 -15.85 4.97
C GLY A 65 -12.60 -15.24 3.56
N ARG A 66 -12.81 -13.93 3.40
CA ARG A 66 -13.11 -13.33 2.07
C ARG A 66 -11.89 -12.81 1.32
N GLU A 67 -10.74 -12.69 1.97
CA GLU A 67 -9.56 -12.04 1.40
C GLU A 67 -8.75 -12.96 0.47
N LEU A 68 -8.67 -14.26 0.77
CA LEU A 68 -7.90 -15.22 -0.03
C LEU A 68 -8.49 -15.41 -1.43
N SER A 69 -9.83 -15.52 -1.52
CA SER A 69 -10.52 -15.59 -2.81
C SER A 69 -10.24 -14.36 -3.67
N SER A 70 -10.13 -13.18 -3.06
CA SER A 70 -9.85 -11.94 -3.79
C SER A 70 -8.41 -11.87 -4.29
N ALA A 71 -7.44 -12.39 -3.55
CA ALA A 71 -6.03 -12.37 -3.94
C ALA A 71 -5.75 -13.33 -5.10
N ALA A 72 -6.24 -14.57 -5.03
CA ALA A 72 -6.07 -15.56 -6.11
C ALA A 72 -6.77 -15.12 -7.41
N GLN A 73 -7.94 -14.47 -7.30
CA GLN A 73 -8.63 -13.85 -8.43
C GLN A 73 -7.80 -12.74 -9.06
N TYR A 74 -7.21 -11.88 -8.24
CA TYR A 74 -6.34 -10.79 -8.73
C TYR A 74 -5.09 -11.33 -9.42
N GLU A 75 -4.44 -12.36 -8.87
CA GLU A 75 -3.27 -13.00 -9.49
C GLU A 75 -3.62 -13.63 -10.85
N THR A 76 -4.77 -14.30 -10.94
CA THR A 76 -5.26 -14.88 -12.21
C THR A 76 -5.53 -13.77 -13.24
N TYR A 77 -6.18 -12.69 -12.81
CA TYR A 77 -6.44 -11.53 -13.64
C TYR A 77 -5.14 -10.88 -14.16
N LEU A 78 -4.15 -10.70 -13.28
CA LEU A 78 -2.85 -10.16 -13.68
C LEU A 78 -2.15 -11.04 -14.72
N LYS A 79 -2.14 -12.37 -14.54
CA LYS A 79 -1.54 -13.29 -15.51
C LYS A 79 -2.19 -13.14 -16.90
N GLN A 80 -3.52 -13.11 -16.97
CA GLN A 80 -4.24 -12.90 -18.23
C GLN A 80 -3.88 -11.57 -18.91
N LEU A 81 -3.72 -10.50 -18.13
CA LEU A 81 -3.30 -9.21 -18.67
C LEU A 81 -1.84 -9.23 -19.13
N VAL A 82 -0.95 -9.89 -18.41
CA VAL A 82 0.45 -10.03 -18.79
C VAL A 82 0.58 -10.80 -20.10
N ASP A 83 -0.13 -11.91 -20.26
CA ASP A 83 -0.12 -12.68 -21.51
C ASP A 83 -0.61 -11.85 -22.71
N LYS A 84 -1.59 -10.97 -22.47
CA LYS A 84 -2.19 -10.14 -23.53
C LYS A 84 -1.39 -8.89 -23.88
N TYR A 85 -0.76 -8.26 -22.89
CA TYR A 85 -0.19 -6.92 -23.03
C TYR A 85 1.33 -6.85 -22.80
N ALA A 86 1.93 -7.78 -22.07
CA ALA A 86 3.38 -7.79 -21.77
C ALA A 86 3.97 -9.22 -21.80
N PRO A 87 3.79 -9.98 -22.92
CA PRO A 87 4.19 -11.38 -22.99
C PRO A 87 5.70 -11.58 -22.81
N GLU A 88 6.51 -10.58 -23.12
CA GLU A 88 7.96 -10.58 -22.90
C GLU A 88 8.34 -10.70 -21.42
N THR A 89 7.46 -10.25 -20.51
CA THR A 89 7.65 -10.35 -19.06
C THR A 89 6.89 -11.50 -18.42
N ALA A 90 6.09 -12.27 -19.16
CA ALA A 90 5.22 -13.31 -18.60
C ALA A 90 5.96 -14.34 -17.74
N LYS A 91 7.17 -14.73 -18.19
CA LYS A 91 8.03 -15.68 -17.46
C LYS A 91 8.52 -15.15 -16.12
N ASP A 92 8.62 -13.83 -15.95
CA ASP A 92 9.07 -13.20 -14.71
C ASP A 92 7.97 -13.11 -13.66
N TRP A 93 6.70 -13.03 -14.10
CA TRP A 93 5.56 -12.88 -13.21
C TRP A 93 5.26 -14.14 -12.41
N GLU A 94 5.40 -15.31 -13.01
CA GLU A 94 5.07 -16.57 -12.36
C GLU A 94 5.89 -16.83 -11.07
N PRO A 95 7.24 -16.77 -11.08
CA PRO A 95 8.02 -16.98 -9.85
C PRO A 95 7.74 -15.89 -8.81
N VAL A 96 7.57 -14.63 -9.23
CA VAL A 96 7.30 -13.53 -8.32
C VAL A 96 5.96 -13.72 -7.60
N LEU A 97 4.88 -14.05 -8.32
CA LEU A 97 3.58 -14.27 -7.71
C LEU A 97 3.58 -15.52 -6.82
N ARG A 98 4.25 -16.60 -7.24
CA ARG A 98 4.42 -17.81 -6.43
C ARG A 98 5.10 -17.51 -5.10
N ASP A 99 6.18 -16.74 -5.14
CA ASP A 99 6.87 -16.29 -3.93
C ASP A 99 5.98 -15.38 -3.08
N THR A 100 5.20 -14.48 -3.69
CA THR A 100 4.25 -13.64 -2.97
C THR A 100 3.23 -14.49 -2.20
N THR A 101 2.65 -15.52 -2.83
CA THR A 101 1.69 -16.42 -2.16
C THR A 101 2.36 -17.19 -1.03
N ARG A 102 3.55 -17.77 -1.28
CA ARG A 102 4.32 -18.53 -0.29
C ARG A 102 4.68 -17.68 0.93
N LEU A 103 5.28 -16.52 0.72
CA LEU A 103 5.73 -15.63 1.78
C LEU A 103 4.55 -15.10 2.62
N ARG A 104 3.39 -14.81 2.02
CA ARG A 104 2.18 -14.46 2.76
C ARG A 104 1.69 -15.59 3.66
N ALA A 105 1.72 -16.83 3.17
CA ALA A 105 1.33 -18.00 3.95
C ALA A 105 2.31 -18.23 5.11
N GLU A 106 3.62 -18.20 4.84
CA GLU A 106 4.66 -18.33 5.86
C GLU A 106 4.56 -17.22 6.91
N LEU A 107 4.34 -15.95 6.51
CA LEU A 107 4.21 -14.83 7.45
C LEU A 107 3.01 -15.01 8.36
N ARG A 108 1.87 -15.41 7.79
CA ARG A 108 0.65 -15.67 8.56
C ARG A 108 0.88 -16.79 9.57
N GLN A 109 1.55 -17.86 9.13
CA GLN A 109 1.86 -19.00 9.99
C GLN A 109 2.82 -18.60 11.12
N ALA A 110 3.92 -17.92 10.80
CA ALA A 110 4.88 -17.43 11.79
C ALA A 110 4.20 -16.49 12.82
N MET A 111 3.34 -15.59 12.36
CA MET A 111 2.54 -14.74 13.25
C MET A 111 1.58 -15.55 14.13
N HIS A 112 0.97 -16.61 13.59
CA HIS A 112 0.07 -17.50 14.32
C HIS A 112 0.78 -18.35 15.37
N ASP A 113 2.01 -18.77 15.11
CA ASP A 113 2.77 -19.66 16.00
C ASP A 113 3.45 -18.90 17.15
N MET A 114 3.61 -17.58 17.03
CA MET A 114 4.09 -16.76 18.14
C MET A 114 3.10 -16.73 19.33
N PRO A 115 3.60 -16.75 20.58
CA PRO A 115 2.80 -16.49 21.78
C PRO A 115 2.00 -15.19 21.68
N PRO A 116 0.78 -15.12 22.23
CA PRO A 116 -0.11 -13.98 22.05
C PRO A 116 0.45 -12.66 22.61
N ASP A 117 1.21 -12.73 23.69
CA ASP A 117 1.91 -11.61 24.33
C ASP A 117 3.06 -11.09 23.46
N VAL A 118 3.93 -11.97 22.96
CA VAL A 118 5.01 -11.61 22.02
C VAL A 118 4.43 -11.01 20.73
N ARG A 119 3.35 -11.60 20.21
CA ARG A 119 2.65 -11.08 19.03
C ARG A 119 2.08 -9.68 19.27
N GLN A 120 1.50 -9.43 20.44
CA GLN A 120 0.97 -8.12 20.78
C GLN A 120 2.08 -7.07 20.88
N GLN A 121 3.18 -7.38 21.58
CA GLN A 121 4.34 -6.48 21.66
C GLN A 121 4.91 -6.18 20.29
N TRP A 122 5.03 -7.20 19.44
CA TRP A 122 5.46 -7.02 18.06
C TRP A 122 4.51 -6.10 17.29
N HIS A 123 3.19 -6.27 17.45
CA HIS A 123 2.21 -5.39 16.81
C HIS A 123 2.35 -3.94 17.29
N GLU A 124 2.63 -3.71 18.57
CA GLU A 124 2.82 -2.37 19.14
C GLU A 124 4.12 -1.72 18.65
N GLN A 125 5.24 -2.46 18.66
CA GLN A 125 6.53 -2.01 18.14
C GLN A 125 6.45 -1.63 16.65
N HIS A 126 5.59 -2.33 15.91
CA HIS A 126 5.43 -2.15 14.48
C HIS A 126 4.10 -1.50 14.08
N ALA A 127 3.42 -0.89 15.05
CA ALA A 127 2.19 -0.13 14.84
C ALA A 127 2.44 1.23 14.20
N ALA A 128 3.70 1.63 14.00
CA ALA A 128 4.11 2.93 13.49
C ALA A 128 3.68 3.16 12.02
N LYS A 129 2.38 3.38 11.81
CA LYS A 129 1.76 3.84 10.56
C LYS A 129 2.10 5.30 10.23
N GLN A 130 2.83 5.98 11.11
CA GLN A 130 3.19 7.39 10.98
C GLN A 130 4.61 7.61 10.43
N ASP A 131 5.37 6.55 10.16
CA ASP A 131 6.67 6.67 9.49
C ASP A 131 6.49 7.36 8.11
N PRO A 132 7.12 8.52 7.86
CA PRO A 132 7.07 9.20 6.56
C PRO A 132 7.48 8.30 5.39
N GLN A 133 8.42 7.38 5.62
CA GLN A 133 8.88 6.43 4.59
C GLN A 133 7.79 5.39 4.29
N TRP A 134 7.05 4.92 5.30
CA TRP A 134 5.89 4.04 5.11
C TRP A 134 4.79 4.73 4.30
N GLN A 135 4.51 5.99 4.61
CA GLN A 135 3.50 6.78 3.88
C GLN A 135 3.91 6.96 2.42
N ALA A 136 5.18 7.30 2.16
CA ALA A 136 5.70 7.44 0.80
C ALA A 136 5.60 6.14 -0.01
N LYS A 137 5.97 4.99 0.58
CA LYS A 137 5.85 3.67 -0.08
C LYS A 137 4.40 3.32 -0.38
N ARG A 138 3.48 3.56 0.57
CA ARG A 138 2.05 3.34 0.37
C ARG A 138 1.48 4.24 -0.72
N ALA A 139 1.85 5.52 -0.72
CA ALA A 139 1.45 6.47 -1.75
C ALA A 139 1.94 6.03 -3.13
N LYS A 140 3.21 5.60 -3.24
CA LYS A 140 3.77 5.05 -4.49
C LYS A 140 3.00 3.81 -4.97
N ALA A 141 2.74 2.85 -4.09
CA ALA A 141 1.96 1.66 -4.44
C ALA A 141 0.54 2.01 -4.91
N ALA A 142 -0.11 2.97 -4.24
CA ALA A 142 -1.43 3.46 -4.65
C ALA A 142 -1.38 4.18 -6.01
N GLN A 143 -0.34 4.97 -6.25
CA GLN A 143 -0.11 5.66 -7.51
C GLN A 143 0.09 4.67 -8.67
N THR A 144 0.97 3.67 -8.50
CA THR A 144 1.20 2.63 -9.52
C THR A 144 -0.09 1.88 -9.84
N ARG A 145 -0.90 1.54 -8.82
CA ARG A 145 -2.20 0.91 -9.04
C ARG A 145 -3.17 1.82 -9.78
N SER A 146 -3.25 3.09 -9.41
CA SER A 146 -4.11 4.07 -10.09
C SER A 146 -3.68 4.28 -11.54
N ALA A 147 -2.37 4.30 -11.82
CA ALA A 147 -1.81 4.42 -13.16
C ALA A 147 -2.15 3.19 -14.00
N PHE A 148 -2.04 1.99 -13.43
CA PHE A 148 -2.47 0.74 -14.06
C PHE A 148 -3.98 0.74 -14.37
N ASP A 149 -4.83 1.12 -13.41
CA ASP A 149 -6.28 1.22 -13.60
C ASP A 149 -6.65 2.29 -14.66
N ALA A 150 -5.86 3.36 -14.78
CA ALA A 150 -6.02 4.36 -15.84
C ALA A 150 -5.60 3.82 -17.21
N ALA A 151 -4.48 3.10 -17.29
CA ALA A 151 -4.02 2.47 -18.52
C ALA A 151 -5.01 1.40 -19.04
N LEU A 152 -5.60 0.61 -18.13
CA LEU A 152 -6.64 -0.34 -18.49
C LEU A 152 -7.90 0.35 -19.05
N ARG A 153 -8.27 1.51 -18.50
CA ARG A 153 -9.41 2.30 -18.99
C ARG A 153 -9.11 2.97 -20.33
N SER A 154 -7.88 3.41 -20.57
CA SER A 154 -7.49 4.00 -21.86
C SER A 154 -7.42 2.96 -22.98
N GLY A 155 -7.17 1.69 -22.63
CA GLY A 155 -6.98 0.61 -23.59
C GLY A 155 -5.66 0.69 -24.35
N ASP A 156 -4.78 1.63 -23.99
CA ASP A 156 -3.48 1.82 -24.61
C ASP A 156 -2.52 0.69 -24.21
N ARG A 157 -2.18 -0.17 -25.18
CA ARG A 157 -1.31 -1.34 -24.94
C ARG A 157 0.07 -0.95 -24.42
N VAL A 158 0.60 0.20 -24.83
CA VAL A 158 1.92 0.67 -24.39
C VAL A 158 1.86 1.09 -22.92
N GLN A 159 0.81 1.82 -22.52
CA GLN A 159 0.61 2.18 -21.12
C GLN A 159 0.30 0.98 -20.22
N ILE A 160 -0.49 0.02 -20.71
CA ILE A 160 -0.79 -1.21 -19.95
C ILE A 160 0.48 -2.03 -19.75
N SER A 161 1.29 -2.23 -20.78
CA SER A 161 2.55 -2.97 -20.66
C SER A 161 3.54 -2.27 -19.72
N ALA A 162 3.67 -0.95 -19.81
CA ALA A 162 4.52 -0.16 -18.91
C ALA A 162 4.08 -0.27 -17.45
N SER A 163 2.78 -0.09 -17.17
CA SER A 163 2.23 -0.18 -15.81
C SER A 163 2.29 -1.61 -15.24
N LEU A 164 2.16 -2.65 -16.07
CA LEU A 164 2.43 -4.04 -15.67
C LEU A 164 3.89 -4.20 -15.20
N ARG A 165 4.87 -3.66 -15.93
CA ARG A 165 6.29 -3.74 -15.50
C ARG A 165 6.51 -3.05 -14.15
N GLU A 166 5.87 -1.91 -13.91
CA GLU A 166 5.95 -1.26 -12.59
C GLU A 166 5.34 -2.10 -11.47
N MET A 167 4.19 -2.73 -11.70
CA MET A 167 3.59 -3.63 -10.72
C MET A 167 4.47 -4.86 -10.44
N LEU A 168 5.15 -5.40 -11.46
CA LEU A 168 6.10 -6.50 -11.26
C LEU A 168 7.23 -6.08 -10.31
N GLN A 169 7.77 -4.86 -10.47
CA GLN A 169 8.77 -4.32 -9.54
C GLN A 169 8.21 -4.15 -8.12
N LEU A 170 6.97 -3.68 -8.00
CA LEU A 170 6.30 -3.55 -6.70
C LEU A 170 6.14 -4.91 -6.00
N CYS A 171 5.78 -5.96 -6.75
CA CYS A 171 5.68 -7.32 -6.22
C CYS A 171 7.04 -7.87 -5.77
N ARG A 172 8.12 -7.62 -6.52
CA ARG A 172 9.48 -8.02 -6.12
C ARG A 172 9.91 -7.34 -4.81
N GLN A 173 9.73 -6.04 -4.71
CA GLN A 173 10.02 -5.28 -3.48
C GLN A 173 9.18 -5.77 -2.29
N GLN A 174 7.91 -6.15 -2.54
CA GLN A 174 7.08 -6.74 -1.50
C GLN A 174 7.61 -8.11 -1.04
N ASN A 175 8.08 -8.95 -1.95
CA ASN A 175 8.63 -10.26 -1.61
C ASN A 175 9.92 -10.13 -0.79
N GLU A 176 10.83 -9.23 -1.18
CA GLU A 176 12.04 -8.94 -0.41
C GLU A 176 11.70 -8.49 1.02
N TRP A 177 10.73 -7.59 1.13
CA TRP A 177 10.24 -7.13 2.43
C TRP A 177 9.66 -8.27 3.27
N MET A 178 8.76 -9.08 2.71
CA MET A 178 8.15 -10.19 3.44
C MET A 178 9.17 -11.23 3.87
N SER A 179 10.16 -11.51 3.02
CA SER A 179 11.28 -12.41 3.33
C SER A 179 12.09 -11.90 4.50
N ALA A 180 12.50 -10.64 4.48
CA ALA A 180 13.24 -10.05 5.59
C ALA A 180 12.42 -10.01 6.88
N ARG A 181 11.11 -9.78 6.77
CA ARG A 181 10.20 -9.80 7.91
C ARG A 181 10.02 -11.19 8.52
N LEU A 182 10.02 -12.25 7.69
CA LEU A 182 10.01 -13.63 8.16
C LEU A 182 11.27 -13.97 8.95
N ILE A 183 12.43 -13.49 8.50
CA ILE A 183 13.70 -13.70 9.20
C ILE A 183 13.63 -13.07 10.60
N GLU A 184 13.19 -11.82 10.69
CA GLU A 184 13.02 -11.11 11.96
C GLU A 184 12.04 -11.83 12.89
N LEU A 185 10.87 -12.24 12.38
CA LEU A 185 9.87 -12.99 13.15
C LEU A 185 10.41 -14.30 13.70
N ARG A 186 11.16 -15.05 12.90
CA ARG A 186 11.80 -16.30 13.33
C ARG A 186 12.86 -16.04 14.39
N GLN A 187 13.58 -14.92 14.33
CA GLN A 187 14.55 -14.53 15.35
C GLN A 187 13.87 -14.13 16.66
N THR A 188 12.78 -13.34 16.61
CA THR A 188 12.01 -12.96 17.80
C THR A 188 11.36 -14.18 18.45
N GLY A 189 10.79 -15.09 17.65
CA GLY A 189 10.15 -16.31 18.15
C GLY A 189 11.14 -17.37 18.67
N ALA A 190 12.40 -17.37 18.22
CA ALA A 190 13.43 -18.28 18.72
C ALA A 190 14.15 -17.78 20.00
N ALA A 191 13.96 -16.49 20.36
CA ALA A 191 14.55 -15.88 21.54
C ALA A 191 13.71 -16.06 22.83
N HIS A 192 12.53 -16.68 22.72
CA HIS A 192 11.58 -16.96 23.80
C HIS A 192 11.32 -18.46 23.92
#